data_AF-A0A9W8QJ92-F1
#
_entry.id   AF-A0A9W8QJ92-F1
#
_cell.length_a   1.000
_cell.length_b   1.000
_cell.length_c   1.000
_cell.angle_alpha   90.00
_cell.angle_beta   90.00
_cell.angle_gamma   90.00
#
_symmetry.space_group_name_H-M   'P 1'
#
loop_
_entity.id
_entity.type
_entity.pdbx_description
1 polymer ?
#
loop_
_entity_poly.entity_id
_entity_poly.type
_entity_poly.pdbx_seq_one_letter_code
_entity_poly.pdbx_strand_id
1 'polypeptide(L)'
;MAAAMPRGIRILHSCRGLAIRPKPVCSRPQALQQLARPYRFQSNDTRSQTPSAAETNAAGEASFNTEASIANPIDSIDDAALEKMMYGGRSAQQGGLTEAQEEVLYRDGAIPPATDAETVLAVGAAEAAELEAADEAGEDIQNLGHKWPLPQKPYPDGFNVKKRYHPVVEQITRLMMRDGKLAAAQRNLAMTMNFLRMAPEPTFSPKFPLLPGTPPASHLSLNPVLYLTVAIDSVAPLIRVKAIPGAGGGGRALDMPQPLTVRQRRRRAFTWILEAVEKKPSKGSGRTQFAHRLADEIIAVVEGRSSVWEKRKLIHKQGTTARANVEKRIMIKKSAGK
;
A
#
# COMPACT_ATOMS: atom_id res chain seq x y z
N MET A 1 -45.23 -83.03 -11.81
CA MET A 1 -44.29 -82.26 -12.65
C MET A 1 -44.94 -80.94 -13.01
N ALA A 2 -44.39 -79.81 -12.58
CA ALA A 2 -44.40 -78.51 -13.29
C ALA A 2 -43.89 -77.42 -12.34
N ALA A 3 -42.83 -76.74 -12.78
CA ALA A 3 -42.07 -75.75 -12.05
C ALA A 3 -42.80 -74.41 -11.92
N ALA A 4 -42.65 -73.77 -10.76
CA ALA A 4 -43.04 -72.39 -10.54
C ALA A 4 -41.96 -71.44 -11.10
N MET A 5 -42.33 -70.65 -12.10
CA MET A 5 -41.54 -69.53 -12.63
C MET A 5 -42.29 -68.22 -12.35
N PRO A 6 -41.64 -67.16 -11.81
CA PRO A 6 -42.28 -65.88 -11.64
C PRO A 6 -42.26 -65.00 -12.91
N ARG A 7 -43.44 -64.47 -13.17
CA ARG A 7 -43.91 -63.42 -14.08
C ARG A 7 -42.89 -62.32 -14.42
N GLY A 8 -42.77 -62.07 -15.72
CA GLY A 8 -41.97 -60.98 -16.28
C GLY A 8 -42.53 -59.58 -16.01
N ILE A 9 -41.61 -58.62 -15.92
CA ILE A 9 -41.87 -57.19 -15.92
C ILE A 9 -41.31 -56.61 -17.22
N ARG A 10 -42.20 -56.02 -18.03
CA ARG A 10 -41.89 -55.35 -19.29
C ARG A 10 -41.25 -54.00 -19.01
N ILE A 11 -40.06 -53.76 -19.55
CA ILE A 11 -39.38 -52.47 -19.49
C ILE A 11 -39.86 -51.63 -20.68
N LEU A 12 -40.72 -50.64 -20.43
CA LEU A 12 -41.04 -49.59 -21.40
C LEU A 12 -39.91 -48.56 -21.39
N HIS A 13 -38.99 -48.66 -22.36
CA HIS A 13 -38.08 -47.58 -22.70
C HIS A 13 -38.84 -46.54 -23.53
N SER A 14 -39.15 -45.38 -22.96
CA SER A 14 -39.54 -44.21 -23.74
C SER A 14 -38.29 -43.37 -24.03
N CYS A 15 -37.81 -43.45 -25.27
CA CYS A 15 -36.77 -42.57 -25.78
C CYS A 15 -37.35 -41.17 -26.01
N ARG A 16 -37.14 -40.23 -25.08
CA ARG A 16 -37.33 -38.80 -25.37
C ARG A 16 -36.13 -38.27 -26.15
N GLY A 17 -36.29 -38.16 -27.46
CA GLY A 17 -35.36 -37.42 -28.32
C GLY A 17 -35.40 -35.93 -28.00
N LEU A 18 -34.25 -35.36 -27.63
CA LEU A 18 -34.07 -33.92 -27.52
C LEU A 18 -33.73 -33.36 -28.90
N ALA A 19 -34.62 -32.54 -29.45
CA ALA A 19 -34.37 -31.78 -30.67
C ALA A 19 -33.34 -30.67 -30.39
N ILE A 20 -32.14 -30.81 -30.94
CA ILE A 20 -31.10 -29.78 -30.93
C ILE A 20 -31.47 -28.74 -32.00
N ARG A 21 -31.89 -27.54 -31.58
CA ARG A 21 -31.99 -26.38 -32.48
C ARG A 21 -30.62 -25.71 -32.62
N PRO A 22 -30.09 -25.48 -33.83
CA PRO A 22 -28.90 -24.67 -34.01
C PRO A 22 -29.22 -23.18 -33.72
N LYS A 23 -28.39 -22.52 -32.93
CA LYS A 23 -28.48 -21.07 -32.68
C LYS A 23 -27.93 -20.31 -33.90
N PRO A 24 -28.55 -19.18 -34.31
CA PRO A 24 -28.02 -18.35 -35.37
C PRO A 24 -26.72 -17.66 -34.96
N VAL A 25 -25.77 -17.61 -35.90
CA VAL A 25 -24.47 -16.94 -35.82
C VAL A 25 -24.71 -15.45 -35.56
N CYS A 26 -24.21 -14.94 -34.43
CA CYS A 26 -24.22 -13.52 -34.13
C CYS A 26 -23.18 -12.83 -35.03
N SER A 27 -23.63 -11.87 -35.84
CA SER A 27 -22.78 -11.04 -36.67
C SER A 27 -21.85 -10.18 -35.81
N ARG A 28 -20.56 -10.22 -36.12
CA ARG A 28 -19.50 -9.45 -35.48
C ARG A 28 -19.72 -7.96 -35.80
N PRO A 29 -19.86 -7.05 -34.81
CA PRO A 29 -19.82 -5.63 -35.11
C PRO A 29 -18.39 -5.26 -35.56
N GLN A 30 -18.31 -4.59 -36.70
CA GLN A 30 -17.10 -4.05 -37.28
C GLN A 30 -16.43 -3.08 -36.30
N ALA A 31 -15.10 -3.15 -36.24
CA ALA A 31 -14.28 -2.28 -35.43
C ALA A 31 -14.42 -0.82 -35.90
N LEU A 32 -14.90 0.06 -35.03
CA LEU A 32 -14.67 1.49 -35.19
C LEU A 32 -13.19 1.77 -34.92
N GLN A 33 -12.54 2.40 -35.90
CA GLN A 33 -11.16 2.86 -35.83
C GLN A 33 -11.00 3.80 -34.64
N GLN A 34 -10.10 3.45 -33.73
CA GLN A 34 -9.68 4.33 -32.64
C GLN A 34 -8.84 5.45 -33.23
N LEU A 35 -9.42 6.65 -33.33
CA LEU A 35 -8.62 7.87 -33.44
C LEU A 35 -7.87 8.06 -32.12
N ALA A 36 -6.55 7.86 -32.18
CA ALA A 36 -5.63 8.15 -31.10
C ALA A 36 -5.77 9.63 -30.71
N ARG A 37 -6.18 9.90 -29.47
CA ARG A 37 -6.05 11.23 -28.86
C ARG A 37 -4.63 11.33 -28.29
N PRO A 38 -3.77 12.25 -28.75
CA PRO A 38 -2.56 12.56 -28.00
C PRO A 38 -2.94 13.25 -26.69
N TYR A 39 -2.44 12.71 -25.58
CA TYR A 39 -2.45 13.38 -24.28
C TYR A 39 -1.66 14.69 -24.42
N ARG A 40 -2.36 15.83 -24.30
CA ARG A 40 -1.74 17.14 -24.12
C ARG A 40 -1.46 17.30 -22.63
N PHE A 41 -0.20 17.13 -22.22
CA PHE A 41 0.24 17.63 -20.91
C PHE A 41 0.14 19.16 -20.95
N GLN A 42 -0.63 19.73 -20.02
CA GLN A 42 -0.64 21.16 -19.78
C GLN A 42 0.58 21.50 -18.91
N SER A 43 1.49 22.31 -19.43
CA SER A 43 2.47 23.04 -18.63
C SER A 43 1.86 24.40 -18.29
N ASN A 44 1.47 24.60 -17.04
CA ASN A 44 1.17 25.94 -16.53
C ASN A 44 2.49 26.58 -16.10
N ASP A 45 3.22 27.15 -17.04
CA ASP A 45 4.28 28.10 -16.72
C ASP A 45 3.62 29.48 -16.56
N THR A 46 3.26 29.81 -15.33
CA THR A 46 2.98 31.19 -14.95
C THR A 46 4.27 31.98 -15.04
N ARG A 47 4.44 32.69 -16.17
CA ARG A 47 5.37 33.79 -16.34
C ARG A 47 5.23 34.77 -15.16
N SER A 48 6.30 34.86 -14.36
CA SER A 48 6.64 36.04 -13.58
C SER A 48 6.80 37.23 -14.53
N GLN A 49 5.76 38.05 -14.63
CA GLN A 49 5.84 39.35 -15.31
C GLN A 49 6.28 40.38 -14.27
N THR A 50 7.57 40.72 -14.31
CA THR A 50 8.08 42.02 -13.86
C THR A 50 7.51 43.10 -14.79
N PRO A 51 6.80 44.12 -14.29
CA PRO A 51 6.33 45.20 -15.16
C PRO A 51 7.50 46.11 -15.54
N SER A 52 7.88 46.06 -16.81
CA SER A 52 8.69 47.08 -17.49
C SER A 52 7.87 48.36 -17.60
N ALA A 53 8.39 49.46 -17.05
CA ALA A 53 7.82 50.79 -17.21
C ALA A 53 7.85 51.19 -18.70
N ALA A 54 6.69 51.60 -19.20
CA ALA A 54 6.52 52.14 -20.54
C ALA A 54 6.78 53.65 -20.51
N GLU A 55 7.62 54.10 -21.43
CA GLU A 55 7.89 55.49 -21.75
C GLU A 55 6.63 56.16 -22.31
N THR A 56 6.22 57.28 -21.74
CA THR A 56 5.33 58.24 -22.38
C THR A 56 5.94 59.64 -22.28
N ASN A 57 6.31 60.15 -23.45
CA ASN A 57 6.68 61.55 -23.67
C ASN A 57 5.45 62.45 -23.47
N ALA A 58 5.54 63.40 -22.55
CA ALA A 58 4.69 64.60 -22.55
C ALA A 58 5.53 65.78 -22.02
N ALA A 59 5.74 66.75 -22.90
CA ALA A 59 6.43 68.01 -22.63
C ALA A 59 5.57 68.92 -21.74
N GLY A 60 6.24 69.63 -20.82
CA GLY A 60 5.67 70.67 -19.98
C GLY A 60 6.76 71.31 -19.13
N GLU A 61 7.38 72.35 -19.67
CA GLU A 61 8.38 73.19 -19.01
C GLU A 61 7.79 73.92 -17.79
N ALA A 62 8.49 73.89 -16.66
CA ALA A 62 8.59 75.01 -15.73
C ALA A 62 9.75 74.78 -14.76
N SER A 63 10.81 75.57 -14.93
CA SER A 63 11.94 75.70 -14.02
C SER A 63 11.57 76.56 -12.80
N PHE A 64 12.00 76.14 -11.61
CA PHE A 64 12.36 77.04 -10.52
C PHE A 64 13.41 76.40 -9.59
N ASN A 65 14.24 77.26 -9.00
CA ASN A 65 15.58 77.02 -8.50
C ASN A 65 15.69 76.30 -7.13
N THR A 66 16.85 75.66 -6.95
CA THR A 66 17.79 75.71 -5.81
C THR A 66 17.24 75.96 -4.39
N GLU A 67 17.52 75.03 -3.46
CA GLU A 67 18.10 75.25 -2.12
C GLU A 67 18.19 73.90 -1.37
N ALA A 68 19.39 73.41 -1.05
CA ALA A 68 20.04 73.49 0.27
C ALA A 68 19.88 72.19 1.11
N SER A 69 21.00 71.47 1.17
CA SER A 69 21.51 70.66 2.28
C SER A 69 20.65 70.49 3.55
N ILE A 70 20.29 69.24 3.85
CA ILE A 70 20.11 68.76 5.23
C ILE A 70 20.88 67.44 5.34
N ALA A 71 22.06 67.48 5.94
CA ALA A 71 22.83 66.30 6.31
C ALA A 71 22.20 65.67 7.56
N ASN A 72 21.83 64.40 7.49
CA ASN A 72 21.34 63.66 8.65
C ASN A 72 22.50 63.40 9.63
N PRO A 73 22.36 63.70 10.93
CA PRO A 73 23.44 63.59 11.92
C PRO A 73 23.72 62.15 12.38
N ILE A 74 23.37 61.14 11.57
CA ILE A 74 23.47 59.71 11.93
C ILE A 74 24.60 59.01 11.15
N ASP A 75 24.91 59.45 9.93
CA ASP A 75 25.92 58.80 9.06
C ASP A 75 27.38 59.17 9.39
N SER A 76 27.64 59.80 10.54
CA SER A 76 28.99 60.22 10.96
C SER A 76 29.45 59.61 12.28
N ILE A 77 28.72 58.63 12.80
CA ILE A 77 29.10 57.91 14.03
C ILE A 77 29.78 56.60 13.61
N ASP A 78 31.09 56.53 13.79
CA ASP A 78 31.86 55.30 13.58
C ASP A 78 31.33 54.19 14.52
N ASP A 79 31.26 52.95 14.03
CA ASP A 79 30.73 51.80 14.81
C ASP A 79 31.44 51.63 16.17
N ALA A 80 32.74 51.97 16.24
CA ALA A 80 33.52 51.98 17.47
C ALA A 80 33.08 53.06 18.49
N ALA A 81 32.57 54.20 18.02
CA ALA A 81 31.97 55.22 18.87
C ALA A 81 30.59 54.79 19.37
N LEU A 82 29.84 54.05 18.56
CA LEU A 82 28.52 53.54 18.88
C LEU A 82 28.58 52.41 19.94
N GLU A 83 29.54 51.49 19.82
CA GLU A 83 29.83 50.49 20.85
C GLU A 83 30.20 51.13 22.19
N LYS A 84 31.00 52.21 22.15
CA LYS A 84 31.44 52.92 23.36
C LYS A 84 30.29 53.65 24.06
N MET A 85 29.32 54.14 23.29
CA MET A 85 28.11 54.78 23.84
C MET A 85 27.08 53.76 24.36
N MET A 86 26.89 52.61 23.71
CA MET A 86 25.92 51.61 24.15
C MET A 86 26.42 50.72 25.30
N TYR A 87 27.70 50.34 25.32
CA TYR A 87 28.23 49.36 26.27
C TYR A 87 29.22 49.94 27.30
N GLY A 88 29.41 51.27 27.32
CA GLY A 88 30.02 51.99 28.44
C GLY A 88 31.44 51.53 28.80
N GLY A 89 32.25 51.16 27.80
CA GLY A 89 33.68 50.90 27.99
C GLY A 89 34.02 49.74 28.94
N ARG A 90 33.14 48.74 29.07
CA ARG A 90 33.47 47.49 29.77
C ARG A 90 34.21 46.57 28.79
N SER A 91 35.47 46.26 29.11
CA SER A 91 36.26 45.25 28.40
C SER A 91 35.51 43.93 28.37
N ALA A 92 35.21 43.44 27.17
CA ALA A 92 34.55 42.18 26.90
C ALA A 92 35.45 40.99 27.27
N GLN A 93 35.64 40.71 28.56
CA GLN A 93 36.25 39.47 29.01
C GLN A 93 35.56 39.03 30.29
N GLN A 94 35.08 37.77 30.30
CA GLN A 94 34.35 37.07 31.38
C GLN A 94 32.83 37.28 31.38
N GLY A 95 32.13 36.79 30.35
CA GLY A 95 30.67 36.60 30.45
C GLY A 95 29.89 36.30 29.17
N GLY A 96 30.53 36.32 28.00
CA GLY A 96 29.86 36.03 26.72
C GLY A 96 29.68 34.54 26.45
N LEU A 97 28.75 34.20 25.55
CA LEU A 97 28.70 32.89 24.92
C LEU A 97 30.03 32.63 24.19
N THR A 98 30.48 31.38 24.16
CA THR A 98 31.63 31.02 23.31
C THR A 98 31.23 31.15 21.84
N GLU A 99 32.18 31.49 20.97
CA GLU A 99 31.94 31.63 19.52
C GLU A 99 31.22 30.39 18.95
N ALA A 100 31.60 29.20 19.39
CA ALA A 100 30.95 27.95 19.02
C ALA A 100 29.48 27.89 19.46
N GLN A 101 29.14 28.40 20.64
CA GLN A 101 27.76 28.46 21.11
C GLN A 101 26.93 29.52 20.36
N GLU A 102 27.55 30.62 19.91
CA GLU A 102 26.88 31.65 19.11
C GLU A 102 26.52 31.12 17.72
N GLU A 103 27.43 30.38 17.07
CA GLU A 103 27.19 29.78 15.76
C GLU A 103 26.12 28.68 15.81
N VAL A 104 26.14 27.82 16.84
CA VAL A 104 25.05 26.83 17.03
C VAL A 104 23.73 27.52 17.34
N LEU A 105 23.72 28.59 18.14
CA LEU A 105 22.51 29.36 18.40
C LEU A 105 21.94 29.97 17.11
N TYR A 106 22.80 30.51 16.25
CA TYR A 106 22.40 31.07 14.96
C TYR A 106 21.81 30.00 14.02
N ARG A 107 22.37 28.79 14.02
CA ARG A 107 21.93 27.67 13.18
C ARG A 107 20.69 26.95 13.71
N ASP A 108 20.73 26.52 14.97
CA ASP A 108 19.77 25.58 15.56
C ASP A 108 18.79 26.26 16.53
N GLY A 109 19.00 27.53 16.86
CA GLY A 109 18.12 28.32 17.74
C GLY A 109 18.17 27.92 19.22
N ALA A 110 19.13 27.09 19.63
CA ALA A 110 19.32 26.64 21.01
C ALA A 110 20.79 26.74 21.44
N ILE A 111 21.03 27.07 22.71
CA ILE A 111 22.39 27.20 23.28
C ILE A 111 22.79 25.87 23.93
N PRO A 112 23.68 25.07 23.31
CA PRO A 112 24.25 23.89 23.94
C PRO A 112 25.26 24.27 25.05
N PRO A 113 25.58 23.37 25.99
CA PRO A 113 26.68 23.58 26.93
C PRO A 113 28.03 23.73 26.18
N ALA A 114 28.96 24.50 26.75
CA ALA A 114 30.17 24.96 26.04
C ALA A 114 31.06 23.82 25.51
N THR A 115 31.09 22.67 26.18
CA THR A 115 31.87 21.49 25.75
C THR A 115 31.29 20.79 24.52
N ASP A 116 29.98 20.90 24.33
CA ASP A 116 29.26 20.15 23.31
C ASP A 116 29.10 20.99 22.03
N ALA A 117 29.13 22.32 22.16
CA ALA A 117 29.01 23.26 21.05
C ALA A 117 30.06 23.02 19.95
N GLU A 118 31.33 22.82 20.32
CA GLU A 118 32.41 22.53 19.38
C GLU A 118 32.19 21.20 18.65
N THR A 119 31.65 20.19 19.34
CA THR A 119 31.37 18.88 18.74
C THR A 119 30.20 18.93 17.75
N VAL A 120 29.15 19.69 18.06
CA VAL A 120 27.99 19.88 17.18
C VAL A 120 28.37 20.65 15.92
N LEU A 121 29.21 21.69 16.05
CA LEU A 121 29.74 22.41 14.88
C LEU A 121 30.67 21.55 14.04
N ALA A 122 31.53 20.74 14.65
CA ALA A 122 32.41 19.84 13.91
C ALA A 122 31.61 18.79 13.11
N VAL A 123 30.51 18.27 13.67
CA VAL A 123 29.61 17.34 12.96
C VAL A 123 28.84 18.06 11.85
N GLY A 124 28.32 19.26 12.10
CA GLY A 124 27.63 20.05 11.09
C GLY A 124 28.56 20.53 9.96
N ALA A 125 29.82 20.82 10.26
CA ALA A 125 30.86 21.13 9.28
C ALA A 125 31.27 19.88 8.48
N ALA A 126 31.30 18.70 9.10
CA ALA A 126 31.53 17.45 8.40
C ALA A 126 30.37 17.07 7.47
N GLU A 127 29.11 17.24 7.91
CA GLU A 127 27.93 17.05 7.05
C GLU A 127 27.90 18.07 5.90
N ALA A 128 28.24 19.34 6.16
CA ALA A 128 28.34 20.36 5.12
C ALA A 128 29.47 20.05 4.12
N ALA A 129 30.64 19.60 4.59
CA ALA A 129 31.74 19.20 3.73
C ALA A 129 31.44 17.94 2.92
N GLU A 130 30.66 16.99 3.45
CA GLU A 130 30.20 15.80 2.72
C GLU A 130 29.17 16.17 1.63
N LEU A 131 28.34 17.20 1.88
CA LEU A 131 27.43 17.78 0.88
C LEU A 131 28.17 18.59 -0.18
N GLU A 132 29.17 19.40 0.18
CA GLU A 132 29.97 20.17 -0.79
C GLU A 132 30.92 19.27 -1.61
N ALA A 133 31.48 18.21 -1.01
CA ALA A 133 32.24 17.20 -1.75
C ALA A 133 31.36 16.42 -2.77
N ALA A 134 30.04 16.36 -2.55
CA ALA A 134 29.10 15.80 -3.52
C ALA A 134 28.78 16.78 -4.66
N ASP A 135 28.85 18.09 -4.42
CA ASP A 135 28.64 19.14 -5.42
C ASP A 135 29.89 19.40 -6.29
N GLU A 136 31.11 19.24 -5.75
CA GLU A 136 32.36 19.34 -6.53
C GLU A 136 32.60 18.14 -7.48
N ALA A 137 31.89 17.03 -7.30
CA ALA A 137 31.85 15.92 -8.27
C ALA A 137 31.00 16.22 -9.53
N GLY A 138 30.63 17.50 -9.74
CA GLY A 138 29.83 17.98 -10.86
C GLY A 138 30.58 18.22 -12.18
N GLU A 139 31.91 18.17 -12.23
CA GLU A 139 32.66 18.51 -13.46
C GLU A 139 32.89 17.33 -14.43
N ASP A 140 32.68 16.08 -14.02
CA ASP A 140 32.85 14.89 -14.87
C ASP A 140 31.55 14.41 -15.56
N ILE A 141 30.65 15.33 -15.90
CA ILE A 141 29.38 15.02 -16.59
C ILE A 141 29.60 14.61 -18.06
N GLN A 142 30.83 14.75 -18.59
CA GLN A 142 31.04 14.72 -20.04
C GLN A 142 30.91 13.34 -20.71
N ASN A 143 30.93 12.21 -20.00
CA ASN A 143 30.92 10.89 -20.67
C ASN A 143 30.14 9.74 -19.97
N LEU A 144 29.21 10.04 -19.07
CA LEU A 144 28.45 8.99 -18.35
C LEU A 144 27.14 8.56 -19.04
N GLY A 145 26.75 9.23 -20.14
CA GLY A 145 25.58 8.85 -20.96
C GLY A 145 24.21 9.07 -20.28
N HIS A 146 24.17 9.62 -19.06
CA HIS A 146 22.95 9.97 -18.34
C HIS A 146 23.03 11.40 -17.78
N LYS A 147 21.93 12.15 -17.91
CA LYS A 147 21.83 13.55 -17.44
C LYS A 147 21.74 13.67 -15.90
N TRP A 148 21.23 12.64 -15.24
CA TRP A 148 20.99 12.60 -13.80
C TRP A 148 21.61 11.32 -13.23
N PRO A 149 21.99 11.30 -11.93
CA PRO A 149 22.57 10.11 -11.33
C PRO A 149 21.64 8.89 -11.46
N LEU A 150 22.25 7.73 -11.69
CA LEU A 150 21.51 6.46 -11.80
C LEU A 150 20.91 6.08 -10.45
N PRO A 151 19.67 5.55 -10.41
CA PRO A 151 19.09 5.04 -9.18
C PRO A 151 19.90 3.82 -8.67
N GLN A 152 20.15 3.80 -7.37
CA GLN A 152 20.88 2.69 -6.73
C GLN A 152 20.08 1.39 -6.78
N LYS A 153 20.75 0.29 -7.13
CA LYS A 153 20.18 -1.07 -7.12
C LYS A 153 20.56 -1.74 -5.78
N PRO A 154 19.69 -2.58 -5.17
CA PRO A 154 18.41 -3.09 -5.67
C PRO A 154 17.26 -2.09 -5.53
N TYR A 155 16.38 -2.02 -6.53
CA TYR A 155 15.20 -1.16 -6.48
C TYR A 155 14.23 -1.58 -5.36
N PRO A 156 13.53 -0.62 -4.73
CA PRO A 156 12.56 -0.92 -3.69
C PRO A 156 11.39 -1.76 -4.21
N ASP A 157 10.71 -2.46 -3.30
CA ASP A 157 9.48 -3.18 -3.61
C ASP A 157 8.40 -2.18 -4.09
N GLY A 158 7.67 -2.52 -5.15
CA GLY A 158 6.73 -1.60 -5.80
C GLY A 158 7.26 -0.81 -7.00
N PHE A 159 8.58 -0.75 -7.22
CA PHE A 159 9.16 -0.06 -8.39
C PHE A 159 8.77 -0.72 -9.72
N ASN A 160 8.62 -2.05 -9.72
CA ASN A 160 8.21 -2.79 -10.90
C ASN A 160 6.73 -2.54 -11.21
N VAL A 161 6.43 -2.05 -12.42
CA VAL A 161 5.07 -1.78 -12.91
C VAL A 161 4.11 -2.96 -12.72
N LYS A 162 4.59 -4.20 -12.90
CA LYS A 162 3.76 -5.41 -12.74
C LYS A 162 3.48 -5.75 -11.27
N LYS A 163 4.35 -5.32 -10.36
CA LYS A 163 4.28 -5.56 -8.91
C LYS A 163 4.19 -4.23 -8.15
N ARG A 164 3.37 -3.30 -8.64
CA ARG A 164 3.23 -1.95 -8.06
C ARG A 164 2.66 -1.98 -6.65
N TYR A 165 1.73 -2.89 -6.39
CA TYR A 165 0.99 -2.96 -5.13
C TYR A 165 1.51 -4.10 -4.25
N HIS A 166 1.27 -3.98 -2.96
CA HIS A 166 1.58 -5.03 -1.99
C HIS A 166 0.96 -6.39 -2.43
N PRO A 167 1.68 -7.52 -2.30
CA PRO A 167 1.25 -8.82 -2.84
C PRO A 167 -0.12 -9.29 -2.33
N VAL A 168 -0.48 -8.92 -1.10
CA VAL A 168 -1.81 -9.24 -0.53
C VAL A 168 -2.93 -8.49 -1.26
N VAL A 169 -2.73 -7.20 -1.50
CA VAL A 169 -3.68 -6.34 -2.23
C VAL A 169 -3.83 -6.84 -3.67
N GLU A 170 -2.71 -7.14 -4.33
CA GLU A 170 -2.68 -7.66 -5.69
C GLU A 170 -3.39 -9.03 -5.80
N GLN A 171 -3.27 -9.88 -4.78
CA GLN A 171 -3.93 -11.18 -4.76
C GLN A 171 -5.44 -11.05 -4.51
N ILE A 172 -5.84 -10.23 -3.55
CA ILE A 172 -7.23 -10.02 -3.15
C ILE A 172 -8.05 -9.37 -4.26
N THR A 173 -7.52 -8.31 -4.88
CA THR A 173 -8.20 -7.62 -5.99
C THR A 173 -8.56 -8.60 -7.10
N ARG A 174 -7.66 -9.52 -7.45
CA ARG A 174 -7.92 -10.56 -8.45
C ARG A 174 -8.93 -11.61 -8.01
N LEU A 175 -9.04 -11.91 -6.71
CA LEU A 175 -10.06 -12.82 -6.19
C LEU A 175 -11.46 -12.18 -6.15
N MET A 176 -11.53 -10.86 -5.97
CA MET A 176 -12.78 -10.09 -6.03
C MET A 176 -13.27 -9.85 -7.46
N MET A 177 -12.37 -9.91 -8.44
CA MET A 177 -12.66 -9.64 -9.85
C MET A 177 -13.62 -10.68 -10.44
N ARG A 178 -14.67 -10.19 -11.11
CA ARG A 178 -15.61 -10.99 -11.91
C ARG A 178 -15.61 -10.49 -13.35
N ASP A 179 -15.82 -11.40 -14.31
CA ASP A 179 -15.90 -11.09 -15.75
C ASP A 179 -14.68 -10.33 -16.31
N GLY A 180 -13.49 -10.47 -15.72
CA GLY A 180 -12.30 -9.70 -16.11
C GLY A 180 -12.34 -8.20 -15.76
N LYS A 181 -13.31 -7.74 -14.96
CA LYS A 181 -13.48 -6.33 -14.59
C LYS A 181 -12.55 -5.91 -13.45
N LEU A 182 -11.26 -5.79 -13.75
CA LEU A 182 -10.20 -5.48 -12.79
C LEU A 182 -10.41 -4.10 -12.13
N ALA A 183 -10.71 -3.07 -12.93
CA ALA A 183 -10.90 -1.71 -12.43
C ALA A 183 -12.04 -1.60 -11.38
N ALA A 184 -13.11 -2.39 -11.54
CA ALA A 184 -14.20 -2.44 -10.57
C ALA A 184 -13.75 -3.05 -9.24
N ALA A 185 -12.99 -4.15 -9.29
CA ALA A 185 -12.45 -4.79 -8.09
C ALA A 185 -11.43 -3.90 -7.35
N GLN A 186 -10.56 -3.21 -8.08
CA GLN A 186 -9.65 -2.21 -7.52
C GLN A 186 -10.40 -1.07 -6.82
N ARG A 187 -11.43 -0.51 -7.46
CA ARG A 187 -12.26 0.53 -6.87
C ARG A 187 -12.94 0.06 -5.59
N ASN A 188 -13.52 -1.15 -5.60
CA ASN A 188 -14.18 -1.71 -4.43
C ASN A 188 -13.20 -1.91 -3.27
N LEU A 189 -12.00 -2.42 -3.55
CA LEU A 189 -10.98 -2.59 -2.51
C LEU A 189 -10.47 -1.24 -1.98
N ALA A 190 -10.31 -0.23 -2.82
CA ALA A 190 -9.95 1.12 -2.38
C ALA A 190 -11.02 1.71 -1.46
N MET A 191 -12.30 1.54 -1.78
CA MET A 191 -13.41 1.93 -0.90
C MET A 191 -13.38 1.15 0.42
N THR A 192 -13.10 -0.17 0.40
CA THR A 192 -12.94 -0.97 1.62
C THR A 192 -11.81 -0.44 2.50
N MET A 193 -10.65 -0.11 1.93
CA MET A 193 -9.53 0.47 2.69
C MET A 193 -9.89 1.84 3.29
N ASN A 194 -10.63 2.67 2.57
CA ASN A 194 -11.13 3.94 3.11
C ASN A 194 -12.07 3.72 4.30
N PHE A 195 -12.96 2.73 4.24
CA PHE A 195 -13.82 2.39 5.37
C PHE A 195 -13.03 1.87 6.57
N LEU A 196 -11.99 1.05 6.36
CA LEU A 196 -11.11 0.60 7.44
C LEU A 196 -10.37 1.77 8.11
N ARG A 197 -10.02 2.81 7.34
CA ARG A 197 -9.37 4.01 7.86
C ARG A 197 -10.29 4.89 8.69
N MET A 198 -11.59 4.87 8.42
CA MET A 198 -12.61 5.64 9.14
C MET A 198 -13.26 4.84 10.27
N ALA A 199 -13.02 3.53 10.34
CA ALA A 199 -13.54 2.67 11.39
C ALA A 199 -12.82 2.95 12.72
N PRO A 200 -13.53 2.79 13.85
CA PRO A 200 -12.90 2.86 15.17
C PRO A 200 -11.87 1.73 15.33
N GLU A 201 -11.02 1.88 16.34
CA GLU A 201 -10.01 0.89 16.65
C GLU A 201 -10.66 -0.48 16.98
N PRO A 202 -10.17 -1.58 16.38
CA PRO A 202 -10.75 -2.89 16.64
C PRO A 202 -10.39 -3.40 18.03
N THR A 203 -11.35 -4.06 18.67
CA THR A 203 -11.13 -4.71 19.97
C THR A 203 -10.64 -6.15 19.80
N PHE A 204 -9.40 -6.46 20.21
CA PHE A 204 -8.87 -7.82 20.10
C PHE A 204 -9.52 -8.77 21.10
N SER A 205 -9.96 -9.94 20.64
CA SER A 205 -10.47 -10.98 21.54
C SER A 205 -9.37 -11.95 21.96
N PRO A 206 -9.27 -12.32 23.25
CA PRO A 206 -8.28 -13.29 23.73
C PRO A 206 -8.56 -14.71 23.23
N LYS A 207 -9.81 -14.99 22.82
CA LYS A 207 -10.25 -16.31 22.33
C LYS A 207 -9.61 -16.68 20.99
N PHE A 208 -9.41 -15.69 20.12
CA PHE A 208 -8.85 -15.87 18.79
C PHE A 208 -7.64 -14.94 18.63
N PRO A 209 -6.47 -15.34 19.15
CA PRO A 209 -5.27 -14.53 19.01
C PRO A 209 -4.92 -14.39 17.52
N LEU A 210 -4.50 -13.17 17.16
CA LEU A 210 -4.01 -12.86 15.82
C LEU A 210 -2.60 -13.45 15.62
N LEU A 211 -1.94 -13.12 14.50
CA LEU A 211 -0.56 -13.50 14.29
C LEU A 211 0.35 -12.93 15.40
N PRO A 212 1.41 -13.66 15.80
CA PRO A 212 2.43 -13.08 16.68
C PRO A 212 3.12 -11.91 15.97
N GLY A 213 3.45 -10.86 16.72
CA GLY A 213 4.07 -9.64 16.19
C GLY A 213 3.11 -8.66 15.52
N THR A 214 1.78 -8.84 15.68
CA THR A 214 0.82 -7.83 15.25
C THR A 214 0.98 -6.55 16.08
N PRO A 215 0.93 -5.36 15.44
CA PRO A 215 0.96 -4.09 16.16
C PRO A 215 -0.29 -3.89 17.02
N PRO A 216 -0.28 -2.90 17.94
CA PRO A 216 -1.47 -2.52 18.69
C PRO A 216 -2.62 -2.07 17.78
N ALA A 217 -3.85 -2.12 18.30
CA ALA A 217 -5.07 -1.83 17.54
C ALA A 217 -5.09 -0.43 16.90
N SER A 218 -4.50 0.57 17.57
CA SER A 218 -4.41 1.95 17.11
C SER A 218 -3.69 2.11 15.77
N HIS A 219 -2.68 1.27 15.48
CA HIS A 219 -1.91 1.37 14.24
C HIS A 219 -2.65 0.78 13.02
N LEU A 220 -3.70 -0.02 13.25
CA LEU A 220 -4.40 -0.73 12.19
C LEU A 220 -5.31 0.18 11.36
N SER A 221 -6.03 1.12 11.99
CA SER A 221 -6.89 2.08 11.28
C SER A 221 -6.08 3.00 10.37
N LEU A 222 -4.92 3.48 10.83
CA LEU A 222 -4.01 4.31 10.03
C LEU A 222 -3.45 3.56 8.81
N ASN A 223 -3.19 2.25 8.97
CA ASN A 223 -2.58 1.40 7.95
C ASN A 223 -3.56 0.32 7.42
N PRO A 224 -4.47 0.65 6.48
CA PRO A 224 -5.51 -0.29 6.03
C PRO A 224 -4.94 -1.50 5.26
N VAL A 225 -3.76 -1.37 4.65
CA VAL A 225 -3.07 -2.52 4.03
C VAL A 225 -2.63 -3.50 5.11
N LEU A 226 -2.04 -3.01 6.19
CA LEU A 226 -1.64 -3.84 7.33
C LEU A 226 -2.85 -4.49 7.98
N TYR A 227 -3.92 -3.72 8.19
CA TYR A 227 -5.20 -4.22 8.70
C TYR A 227 -5.70 -5.44 7.88
N LEU A 228 -5.78 -5.30 6.56
CA LEU A 228 -6.16 -6.39 5.65
C LEU A 228 -5.23 -7.60 5.78
N THR A 229 -3.92 -7.38 5.83
CA THR A 229 -2.93 -8.46 5.88
C THR A 229 -3.06 -9.26 7.19
N VAL A 230 -3.15 -8.57 8.32
CA VAL A 230 -3.28 -9.17 9.65
C VAL A 230 -4.56 -10.00 9.74
N ALA A 231 -5.69 -9.46 9.28
CA ALA A 231 -6.96 -10.16 9.29
C ALA A 231 -6.89 -11.49 8.50
N ILE A 232 -6.33 -11.44 7.29
CA ILE A 232 -6.30 -12.58 6.36
C ILE A 232 -5.28 -13.63 6.80
N ASP A 233 -4.08 -13.21 7.20
CA ASP A 233 -3.02 -14.14 7.59
C ASP A 233 -3.31 -14.79 8.95
N SER A 234 -4.13 -14.16 9.81
CA SER A 234 -4.57 -14.75 11.10
C SER A 234 -5.56 -15.89 10.88
N VAL A 235 -6.51 -15.68 9.95
CA VAL A 235 -7.55 -16.65 9.62
C VAL A 235 -7.08 -17.73 8.64
N ALA A 236 -5.99 -17.48 7.92
CA ALA A 236 -5.36 -18.44 7.02
C ALA A 236 -5.15 -19.82 7.66
N PRO A 237 -5.67 -20.91 7.06
CA PRO A 237 -5.37 -22.26 7.52
C PRO A 237 -3.93 -22.64 7.13
N LEU A 238 -3.18 -23.24 8.06
CA LEU A 238 -1.81 -23.72 7.81
C LEU A 238 -1.74 -24.96 6.91
N ILE A 239 -2.78 -25.79 6.98
CA ILE A 239 -2.87 -27.08 6.28
C ILE A 239 -4.15 -27.16 5.46
N ARG A 240 -4.12 -27.99 4.42
CA ARG A 240 -5.31 -28.53 3.75
C ARG A 240 -5.39 -30.02 4.00
N VAL A 241 -6.60 -30.56 4.05
CA VAL A 241 -6.82 -32.02 4.05
C VAL A 241 -7.14 -32.44 2.63
N LYS A 242 -6.31 -33.32 2.06
CA LYS A 242 -6.50 -33.91 0.74
C LYS A 242 -7.00 -35.34 0.91
N ALA A 243 -8.18 -35.64 0.40
CA ALA A 243 -8.68 -37.01 0.32
C ALA A 243 -7.99 -37.75 -0.83
N ILE A 244 -7.27 -38.83 -0.54
CA ILE A 244 -6.62 -39.69 -1.52
C ILE A 244 -7.53 -40.90 -1.77
N PRO A 245 -8.16 -41.01 -2.94
CA PRO A 245 -9.11 -42.10 -3.23
C PRO A 245 -8.41 -43.47 -3.19
N GLY A 246 -9.09 -44.48 -2.63
CA GLY A 246 -8.61 -45.87 -2.58
C GLY A 246 -7.50 -46.16 -1.56
N ALA A 247 -6.99 -45.16 -0.85
CA ALA A 247 -5.93 -45.34 0.14
C ALA A 247 -6.43 -45.64 1.57
N GLY A 248 -7.74 -45.56 1.81
CA GLY A 248 -8.36 -45.75 3.12
C GLY A 248 -8.73 -47.20 3.46
N GLY A 249 -8.45 -48.15 2.55
CA GLY A 249 -8.98 -49.51 2.62
C GLY A 249 -10.45 -49.59 2.17
N GLY A 250 -10.88 -50.75 1.67
CA GLY A 250 -12.28 -50.97 1.26
C GLY A 250 -12.83 -49.94 0.26
N GLY A 251 -11.99 -49.38 -0.61
CA GLY A 251 -12.37 -48.33 -1.58
C GLY A 251 -12.55 -46.92 -1.00
N ARG A 252 -12.42 -46.72 0.31
CA ARG A 252 -12.58 -45.40 0.95
C ARG A 252 -11.39 -44.49 0.65
N ALA A 253 -11.64 -43.19 0.60
CA ALA A 253 -10.57 -42.20 0.51
C ALA A 253 -9.88 -42.02 1.87
N LEU A 254 -8.57 -41.83 1.85
CA LEU A 254 -7.78 -41.50 3.03
C LEU A 254 -7.55 -40.00 3.10
N ASP A 255 -7.97 -39.38 4.20
CA ASP A 255 -7.68 -37.98 4.46
C ASP A 255 -6.21 -37.80 4.85
N MET A 256 -5.49 -37.00 4.08
CA MET A 256 -4.07 -36.71 4.28
C MET A 256 -3.87 -35.19 4.43
N PRO A 257 -3.41 -34.69 5.60
CA PRO A 257 -3.09 -33.29 5.77
C PRO A 257 -1.80 -32.93 5.03
N GLN A 258 -1.79 -31.76 4.38
CA GLN A 258 -0.64 -31.22 3.65
C GLN A 258 -0.45 -29.73 3.98
N PRO A 259 0.80 -29.25 4.17
CA PRO A 259 1.06 -27.82 4.37
C PRO A 259 0.68 -26.99 3.15
N LEU A 260 0.31 -25.73 3.40
CA LEU A 260 -0.05 -24.76 2.37
C LEU A 260 1.02 -23.65 2.23
N THR A 261 1.28 -23.24 0.99
CA THR A 261 2.10 -22.05 0.72
C THR A 261 1.35 -20.76 1.10
N VAL A 262 2.07 -19.68 1.40
CA VAL A 262 1.49 -18.37 1.81
C VAL A 262 0.38 -17.90 0.85
N ARG A 263 0.61 -17.99 -0.46
CA ARG A 263 -0.38 -17.60 -1.47
C ARG A 263 -1.63 -18.47 -1.41
N GLN A 264 -1.49 -19.78 -1.21
CA GLN A 264 -2.64 -20.69 -1.08
C GLN A 264 -3.41 -20.43 0.22
N ARG A 265 -2.70 -20.16 1.32
CA ARG A 265 -3.29 -19.80 2.62
C ARG A 265 -4.18 -18.56 2.51
N ARG A 266 -3.62 -17.46 1.98
CA ARG A 266 -4.34 -16.20 1.75
C ARG A 266 -5.55 -16.37 0.84
N ARG A 267 -5.42 -17.16 -0.23
CA ARG A 267 -6.54 -17.45 -1.13
C ARG A 267 -7.68 -18.13 -0.38
N ARG A 268 -7.40 -19.17 0.40
CA ARG A 268 -8.43 -19.93 1.12
C ARG A 268 -9.14 -19.06 2.16
N ALA A 269 -8.39 -18.29 2.95
CA ALA A 269 -8.96 -17.36 3.92
C ALA A 269 -9.85 -16.31 3.25
N PHE A 270 -9.35 -15.65 2.20
CA PHE A 270 -10.09 -14.59 1.55
C PHE A 270 -11.34 -15.11 0.83
N THR A 271 -11.30 -16.31 0.23
CA THR A 271 -12.50 -16.95 -0.31
C THR A 271 -13.56 -17.18 0.77
N TRP A 272 -13.18 -17.61 1.97
CA TRP A 272 -14.15 -17.77 3.06
C TRP A 272 -14.73 -16.45 3.55
N ILE A 273 -13.93 -15.38 3.56
CA ILE A 273 -14.40 -14.04 3.87
C ILE A 273 -15.41 -13.59 2.82
N LEU A 274 -15.12 -13.76 1.52
CA LEU A 274 -16.08 -13.45 0.45
C LEU A 274 -17.39 -14.24 0.59
N GLU A 275 -17.33 -15.53 0.90
CA GLU A 275 -18.53 -16.34 1.18
C GLU A 275 -19.34 -15.82 2.37
N ALA A 276 -18.69 -15.27 3.39
CA ALA A 276 -19.38 -14.64 4.53
C ALA A 276 -20.02 -13.31 4.13
N VAL A 277 -19.30 -12.49 3.35
CA VAL A 277 -19.79 -11.20 2.82
C VAL A 277 -21.01 -11.39 1.90
N GLU A 278 -21.00 -12.42 1.05
CA GLU A 278 -22.11 -12.70 0.13
C GLU A 278 -23.40 -13.09 0.86
N LYS A 279 -23.28 -13.73 2.04
CA LYS A 279 -24.43 -14.10 2.89
C LYS A 279 -24.99 -12.92 3.68
N LYS A 280 -24.24 -11.82 3.82
CA LYS A 280 -24.71 -10.64 4.55
C LYS A 280 -25.79 -9.89 3.75
N PRO A 281 -26.89 -9.49 4.41
CA PRO A 281 -27.92 -8.68 3.77
C PRO A 281 -27.34 -7.34 3.29
N SER A 282 -27.98 -6.74 2.29
CA SER A 282 -27.61 -5.39 1.86
C SER A 282 -27.98 -4.39 2.97
N LYS A 283 -27.06 -3.50 3.33
CA LYS A 283 -27.30 -2.47 4.36
C LYS A 283 -27.89 -1.17 3.79
N GLY A 284 -27.88 -1.00 2.48
CA GLY A 284 -28.41 0.18 1.81
C GLY A 284 -28.29 0.12 0.30
N SER A 285 -28.21 1.30 -0.33
CA SER A 285 -28.09 1.47 -1.78
C SER A 285 -26.75 2.12 -2.16
N GLY A 286 -26.34 1.94 -3.42
CA GLY A 286 -25.17 2.60 -4.00
C GLY A 286 -23.98 1.68 -4.30
N ARG A 287 -22.92 2.30 -4.83
CA ARG A 287 -21.74 1.59 -5.37
C ARG A 287 -20.81 1.05 -4.28
N THR A 288 -20.92 1.58 -3.07
CA THR A 288 -20.06 1.28 -1.91
C THR A 288 -20.56 0.10 -1.06
N GLN A 289 -21.75 -0.43 -1.36
CA GLN A 289 -22.42 -1.44 -0.53
C GLN A 289 -21.59 -2.71 -0.33
N PHE A 290 -20.97 -3.22 -1.39
CA PHE A 290 -20.10 -4.37 -1.30
C PHE A 290 -18.84 -4.08 -0.47
N ALA A 291 -18.23 -2.91 -0.69
CA ALA A 291 -17.02 -2.51 0.01
C ALA A 291 -17.24 -2.35 1.52
N HIS A 292 -18.40 -1.82 1.93
CA HIS A 292 -18.79 -1.69 3.34
C HIS A 292 -18.99 -3.06 3.99
N ARG A 293 -19.73 -3.97 3.34
CA ARG A 293 -19.92 -5.33 3.87
C ARG A 293 -18.61 -6.10 4.04
N LEU A 294 -17.67 -5.90 3.11
CA LEU A 294 -16.34 -6.49 3.19
C LEU A 294 -15.52 -5.87 4.34
N ALA A 295 -15.55 -4.55 4.51
CA ALA A 295 -14.90 -3.88 5.64
C ALA A 295 -15.43 -4.37 6.98
N ASP A 296 -16.76 -4.47 7.14
CA ASP A 296 -17.40 -4.99 8.34
C ASP A 296 -16.97 -6.43 8.67
N GLU A 297 -16.80 -7.29 7.67
CA GLU A 297 -16.26 -8.63 7.89
C GLU A 297 -14.80 -8.61 8.32
N ILE A 298 -13.97 -7.74 7.75
CA ILE A 298 -12.56 -7.64 8.13
C ILE A 298 -12.42 -7.17 9.58
N ILE A 299 -13.23 -6.18 9.99
CA ILE A 299 -13.29 -5.72 11.38
C ILE A 299 -13.73 -6.89 12.28
N ALA A 300 -14.84 -7.55 11.94
CA ALA A 300 -15.33 -8.71 12.72
C ALA A 300 -14.32 -9.86 12.79
N VAL A 301 -13.48 -10.05 11.77
CA VAL A 301 -12.40 -11.04 11.78
C VAL A 301 -11.33 -10.67 12.81
N VAL A 302 -10.84 -9.43 12.78
CA VAL A 302 -9.79 -8.95 13.71
C VAL A 302 -10.27 -8.96 15.16
N GLU A 303 -11.55 -8.66 15.38
CA GLU A 303 -12.16 -8.73 16.70
C GLU A 303 -12.49 -10.17 17.15
N GLY A 304 -12.40 -11.15 16.25
CA GLY A 304 -12.69 -12.56 16.54
C GLY A 304 -14.19 -12.90 16.63
N ARG A 305 -15.06 -12.05 16.08
CA ARG A 305 -16.52 -12.25 16.01
C ARG A 305 -16.96 -12.98 14.74
N SER A 306 -16.09 -13.11 13.74
CA SER A 306 -16.43 -13.70 12.44
C SER A 306 -16.51 -15.23 12.46
N SER A 307 -17.50 -15.78 11.74
CA SER A 307 -17.69 -17.24 11.54
C SER A 307 -16.53 -17.93 10.81
N VAL A 308 -15.66 -17.17 10.15
CA VAL A 308 -14.52 -17.72 9.41
C VAL A 308 -13.51 -18.41 10.34
N TRP A 309 -13.42 -17.97 11.61
CA TRP A 309 -12.60 -18.63 12.63
C TRP A 309 -13.03 -20.08 12.89
N GLU A 310 -14.33 -20.35 12.83
CA GLU A 310 -14.87 -21.71 12.99
C GLU A 310 -14.50 -22.60 11.81
N LYS A 311 -14.57 -22.07 10.58
CA LYS A 311 -14.12 -22.77 9.37
C LYS A 311 -12.64 -23.15 9.47
N ARG A 312 -11.78 -22.23 9.94
CA ARG A 312 -10.35 -22.49 10.18
C ARG A 312 -10.17 -23.60 11.21
N LYS A 313 -10.85 -23.50 12.36
CA LYS A 313 -10.77 -24.49 13.45
C LYS A 313 -11.21 -25.88 12.99
N LEU A 314 -12.28 -25.97 12.19
CA LEU A 314 -12.79 -27.22 11.64
C LEU A 314 -11.74 -27.93 10.78
N ILE A 315 -11.07 -27.21 9.88
CA ILE A 315 -10.01 -27.81 9.04
C ILE A 315 -8.82 -28.26 9.88
N HIS A 316 -8.42 -27.49 10.89
CA HIS A 316 -7.32 -27.88 11.77
C HIS A 316 -7.68 -29.08 12.63
N LYS A 317 -8.94 -29.18 13.09
CA LYS A 317 -9.46 -30.37 13.78
C LYS A 317 -9.41 -31.60 12.88
N GLN A 318 -9.89 -31.49 11.65
CA GLN A 318 -9.83 -32.58 10.65
C GLN A 318 -8.39 -33.00 10.34
N GLY A 319 -7.48 -32.03 10.19
CA GLY A 319 -6.06 -32.33 9.99
C GLY A 319 -5.42 -33.01 11.20
N THR A 320 -5.79 -32.60 12.41
CA THR A 320 -5.29 -33.22 13.65
C THR A 320 -5.78 -34.65 13.79
N THR A 321 -7.05 -34.93 13.47
CA THR A 321 -7.59 -36.30 13.48
C THR A 321 -6.90 -37.19 12.46
N ALA A 322 -6.53 -36.63 11.30
CA ALA A 322 -5.90 -37.37 10.20
C ALA A 322 -4.35 -37.37 10.25
N ARG A 323 -3.74 -36.87 11.33
CA ARG A 323 -2.26 -36.69 11.41
C ARG A 323 -1.47 -37.98 11.22
N ALA A 324 -1.98 -39.11 11.72
CA ALA A 324 -1.35 -40.42 11.59
C ALA A 324 -1.29 -40.93 10.13
N ASN A 325 -2.08 -40.35 9.23
CA ASN A 325 -2.08 -40.77 7.82
C ASN A 325 -0.91 -40.19 7.02
N VAL A 326 -0.16 -39.24 7.55
CA VAL A 326 0.98 -38.60 6.86
C VAL A 326 2.13 -39.58 6.64
N GLU A 327 2.36 -40.49 7.59
CA GLU A 327 3.45 -41.48 7.54
C GLU A 327 3.18 -42.61 6.54
N LYS A 328 1.91 -42.82 6.15
CA LYS A 328 1.53 -43.88 5.23
C LYS A 328 2.11 -43.61 3.85
N ARG A 329 3.06 -44.44 3.42
CA ARG A 329 3.52 -44.50 2.02
C ARG A 329 2.40 -45.02 1.13
N ILE A 330 1.69 -44.11 0.47
CA ILE A 330 0.68 -44.45 -0.51
C ILE A 330 1.34 -44.58 -1.87
N MET A 331 1.39 -45.79 -2.42
CA MET A 331 1.72 -45.99 -3.83
C MET A 331 0.47 -45.70 -4.66
N ILE A 332 0.41 -44.51 -5.25
CA ILE A 332 -0.63 -44.19 -6.23
C ILE A 332 -0.29 -44.99 -7.49
N LYS A 333 -0.99 -46.11 -7.72
CA LYS A 333 -0.98 -46.77 -9.03
C LYS A 333 -1.58 -45.80 -10.03
N LYS A 334 -0.72 -45.03 -10.71
CA LYS A 334 -1.12 -44.21 -11.84
C LYS A 334 -1.53 -45.20 -12.92
N SER A 335 -2.82 -45.27 -13.26
CA SER A 335 -3.23 -46.01 -14.45
C SER A 335 -2.45 -45.42 -15.61
N ALA A 336 -1.67 -46.23 -16.32
CA ALA A 336 -1.06 -45.82 -17.58
C ALA A 336 -2.18 -45.25 -18.44
N GLY A 337 -2.12 -43.95 -18.73
CA GLY A 337 -3.14 -43.29 -19.55
C GLY A 337 -3.21 -44.01 -20.89
N LYS A 338 -4.42 -44.44 -21.26
CA LYS A 338 -4.75 -44.62 -22.67
C LYS A 338 -4.88 -43.24 -23.31
#